data_AF-A0A3M2GDI1-F1
#
_entry.id   AF-A0A3M2GDI1-F1
#
_cell.length_a   1.000
_cell.length_b   1.000
_cell.length_c   1.000
_cell.angle_alpha   90.00
_cell.angle_beta   90.00
_cell.angle_gamma   90.00
#
_symmetry.space_group_name_H-M   'P 1'
#
loop_
_entity.id
_entity.type
_entity.pdbx_description
1 polymer ?
#
loop_
_entity_poly.entity_id
_entity_poly.type
_entity_poly.pdbx_seq_one_letter_code
_entity_poly.pdbx_strand_id
1 'polypeptide(L)'
;MSEFFTEVTAPIPYAGPDSDDPLTFRWYDADRVVGDRTMAEHLRPAVCWWHGFNWDGSDTFGSGTLDRPWLDPAAGGGDPLAAARAKADAAFEFFAKLGVPFFCFHDRDVAPAGDTFAESCAHLDAMAEYLAAHMERTGVRLLWGTANLFSHPRYAAGAATNPDPEVFAHAAAQVAHCLEVTHRLGGANYVLWGGREGYETLLNTDPGREEAQLARFLHLVVEHKHRIGFEGTILIEPKPHEP
;
A
#
# COMPACT_ATOMS: atom_id res chain seq x y z
N MET A 1 17.82 5.88 -16.13
CA MET A 1 16.51 5.53 -15.57
C MET A 1 15.53 5.65 -16.72
N SER A 2 14.66 4.67 -16.89
CA SER A 2 13.48 4.80 -17.75
C SER A 2 12.72 6.06 -17.32
N GLU A 3 12.32 6.92 -18.25
CA GLU A 3 11.44 8.06 -17.96
C GLU A 3 10.03 7.70 -18.45
N PHE A 4 9.10 7.52 -17.51
CA PHE A 4 7.71 7.15 -17.76
C PHE A 4 6.83 8.37 -18.03
N PHE A 5 7.12 9.51 -17.40
CA PHE A 5 6.35 10.74 -17.49
C PHE A 5 7.15 11.82 -18.23
N THR A 6 7.57 11.55 -19.46
CA THR A 6 8.53 12.38 -20.23
C THR A 6 8.06 13.80 -20.50
N GLU A 7 6.75 14.05 -20.55
CA GLU A 7 6.17 15.40 -20.71
C GLU A 7 6.29 16.25 -19.43
N VAL A 8 6.43 15.61 -18.26
CA VAL A 8 6.64 16.29 -16.97
C VAL A 8 8.14 16.25 -16.67
N THR A 9 8.87 17.31 -17.03
CA THR A 9 10.34 17.31 -17.01
C THR A 9 10.96 17.72 -15.67
N ALA A 10 10.16 18.27 -14.76
CA ALA A 10 10.60 18.74 -13.45
C ALA A 10 9.52 18.50 -12.39
N PRO A 11 9.85 18.60 -11.09
CA PRO A 11 8.84 18.58 -10.03
C PRO A 11 7.76 19.65 -10.23
N ILE A 12 6.51 19.32 -9.94
CA ILE A 12 5.33 20.19 -10.04
C ILE A 12 5.51 21.37 -9.07
N PRO A 13 5.66 22.61 -9.57
CA PRO A 13 5.93 23.76 -8.73
C PRO A 13 4.62 24.36 -8.18
N TYR A 14 4.73 25.13 -7.10
CA TYR A 14 3.68 26.06 -6.70
C TYR A 14 3.71 27.32 -7.57
N ALA A 15 2.54 27.72 -8.11
CA ALA A 15 2.40 28.89 -8.98
C ALA A 15 1.34 29.90 -8.48
N GLY A 16 0.70 29.62 -7.35
CA GLY A 16 -0.31 30.50 -6.76
C GLY A 16 -1.72 30.36 -7.36
N PRO A 17 -2.71 31.00 -6.73
CA PRO A 17 -4.13 30.76 -6.99
C PRO A 17 -4.60 31.18 -8.39
N ASP A 18 -3.89 32.12 -9.01
CA ASP A 18 -4.20 32.67 -10.33
C ASP A 18 -3.59 31.87 -11.49
N SER A 19 -2.80 30.82 -11.21
CA SER A 19 -2.19 29.98 -12.25
C SER A 19 -3.23 29.24 -13.07
N ASP A 20 -3.12 29.30 -14.40
CA ASP A 20 -3.93 28.53 -15.34
C ASP A 20 -3.22 27.25 -15.83
N ASP A 21 -1.94 27.07 -15.51
CA ASP A 21 -1.17 25.87 -15.84
C ASP A 21 -1.66 24.66 -15.01
N PRO A 22 -2.20 23.61 -15.65
CA PRO A 22 -2.70 22.42 -14.96
C PRO A 22 -1.59 21.60 -14.27
N LEU A 23 -0.31 21.82 -14.61
CA LEU A 23 0.85 21.15 -14.03
C LEU A 23 1.55 22.02 -12.98
N THR A 24 0.78 22.82 -12.24
CA THR A 24 1.25 23.60 -11.10
C THR A 24 0.29 23.50 -9.91
N PHE A 25 0.81 23.55 -8.69
CA PHE A 25 -0.02 23.70 -7.51
C PHE A 25 -0.49 25.15 -7.36
N ARG A 26 -1.81 25.32 -7.28
CA ARG A 26 -2.42 26.64 -7.01
C ARG A 26 -2.41 27.04 -5.54
N TRP A 27 -2.43 26.06 -4.65
CA TRP A 27 -2.64 26.27 -3.21
C TRP A 27 -1.61 25.56 -2.33
N TYR A 28 -1.03 24.47 -2.83
CA TYR A 28 -0.04 23.72 -2.08
C TYR A 28 1.35 24.31 -2.33
N ASP A 29 1.78 25.14 -1.38
CA ASP A 29 3.16 25.59 -1.24
C ASP A 29 3.78 24.81 -0.07
N ALA A 30 4.63 23.83 -0.37
CA ALA A 30 5.17 22.89 0.62
C ALA A 30 5.89 23.60 1.78
N ASP A 31 6.58 24.70 1.49
CA ASP A 31 7.42 25.45 2.43
C ASP A 31 6.65 26.57 3.15
N ARG A 32 5.44 26.90 2.69
CA ARG A 32 4.61 27.91 3.35
C ARG A 32 4.35 27.51 4.80
N VAL A 33 4.78 28.36 5.71
CA VAL A 33 4.50 28.20 7.15
C VAL A 33 3.04 28.57 7.44
N VAL A 34 2.32 27.64 8.07
CA VAL A 34 0.96 27.80 8.57
C VAL A 34 0.95 27.51 10.06
N GLY A 35 0.86 28.55 10.89
CA GLY A 35 1.05 28.39 12.33
C GLY A 35 2.51 28.10 12.67
N ASP A 36 2.78 26.91 13.22
CA ASP A 36 4.10 26.49 13.72
C ASP A 36 4.86 25.54 12.79
N ARG A 37 4.27 25.15 11.67
CA ARG A 37 4.76 24.11 10.75
C ARG A 37 4.54 24.49 9.30
N THR A 38 5.29 23.88 8.38
CA THR A 38 5.06 24.05 6.95
C THR A 38 3.80 23.31 6.49
N MET A 39 3.24 23.67 5.32
CA MET A 39 2.09 22.93 4.77
C MET A 39 2.42 21.46 4.55
N ALA A 40 3.65 21.12 4.11
CA ALA A 40 4.07 19.73 3.94
C ALA A 40 4.07 18.96 5.27
N GLU A 41 4.46 19.59 6.38
CA GLU A 41 4.46 18.98 7.72
C GLU A 41 3.05 18.81 8.31
N HIS A 42 2.12 19.70 7.98
CA HIS A 42 0.71 19.58 8.36
C HIS A 42 0.00 18.50 7.55
N LEU A 43 0.11 18.56 6.23
CA LEU A 43 -0.69 17.74 5.32
C LEU A 43 -0.12 16.33 5.16
N ARG A 44 1.21 16.20 5.14
CA ARG A 44 1.93 14.93 4.96
C ARG A 44 1.33 14.05 3.85
N PRO A 45 1.14 14.58 2.62
CA PRO A 45 0.42 13.86 1.59
C PRO A 45 1.16 12.58 1.20
N ALA A 46 0.40 11.52 0.96
CA ALA A 46 0.91 10.24 0.53
C ALA A 46 0.19 9.78 -0.74
N VAL A 47 0.93 9.17 -1.67
CA VAL A 47 0.32 8.50 -2.81
C VAL A 47 0.02 7.05 -2.44
N CYS A 48 -1.20 6.59 -2.74
CA CYS A 48 -1.58 5.20 -2.59
C CYS A 48 -1.11 4.37 -3.79
N TRP A 49 -0.37 3.29 -3.54
CA TRP A 49 0.21 2.48 -4.59
C TRP A 49 -0.85 1.76 -5.43
N TRP A 50 -1.87 1.19 -4.78
CA TRP A 50 -2.89 0.37 -5.45
C TRP A 50 -3.67 1.13 -6.53
N HIS A 51 -4.19 2.33 -6.25
CA HIS A 51 -4.89 3.12 -7.28
C HIS A 51 -3.93 3.77 -8.29
N GLY A 52 -2.75 4.21 -7.82
CA GLY A 52 -1.78 4.88 -8.68
C GLY A 52 -1.11 3.96 -9.70
N PHE A 53 -0.83 2.72 -9.33
CA PHE A 53 0.08 1.85 -10.09
C PHE A 53 -0.39 0.40 -10.27
N ASN A 54 -1.52 -0.02 -9.68
CA ASN A 54 -2.04 -1.38 -9.83
C ASN A 54 -3.43 -1.45 -10.46
N TRP A 55 -4.30 -0.47 -10.21
CA TRP A 55 -5.61 -0.44 -10.82
C TRP A 55 -5.50 -0.07 -12.30
N ASP A 56 -6.01 -0.94 -13.15
CA ASP A 56 -6.05 -0.84 -14.61
C ASP A 56 -7.30 -0.12 -15.12
N GLY A 57 -8.17 0.35 -14.22
CA GLY A 57 -9.44 1.00 -14.57
C GLY A 57 -10.59 0.01 -14.75
N SER A 58 -10.41 -1.27 -14.45
CA SER A 58 -11.50 -2.25 -14.47
C SER A 58 -12.59 -1.92 -13.45
N ASP A 59 -13.81 -2.35 -13.76
CA ASP A 59 -14.96 -2.31 -12.86
C ASP A 59 -15.73 -3.63 -12.93
N THR A 60 -16.86 -3.72 -12.21
CA THR A 60 -17.68 -4.94 -12.17
C THR A 60 -18.29 -5.34 -13.51
N PHE A 61 -18.26 -4.46 -14.51
CA PHE A 61 -18.89 -4.61 -15.82
C PHE A 61 -17.91 -4.57 -17.01
N GLY A 62 -16.62 -4.29 -16.79
CA GLY A 62 -15.66 -4.10 -17.86
C GLY A 62 -14.20 -4.34 -17.47
N SER A 63 -13.38 -4.64 -18.48
CA SER A 63 -11.93 -4.78 -18.34
C SER A 63 -11.25 -3.43 -18.15
N GLY A 64 -10.00 -3.45 -17.68
CA GLY A 64 -9.16 -2.27 -17.58
C GLY A 64 -9.03 -1.50 -18.89
N THR A 65 -8.98 -0.17 -18.77
CA THR A 65 -8.87 0.78 -19.88
C THR A 65 -7.66 1.70 -19.76
N LEU A 66 -6.90 1.63 -18.67
CA LEU A 66 -5.74 2.48 -18.43
C LEU A 66 -4.51 1.92 -19.14
N ASP A 67 -4.09 2.59 -20.20
CA ASP A 67 -2.88 2.27 -20.96
C ASP A 67 -1.63 2.78 -20.22
N ARG A 68 -1.16 2.01 -19.24
CA ARG A 68 0.01 2.34 -18.42
C ARG A 68 1.12 1.31 -18.67
N PRO A 69 2.34 1.73 -19.07
CA PRO A 69 3.40 0.79 -19.43
C PRO A 69 3.86 -0.10 -18.27
N TRP A 70 3.70 0.34 -17.01
CA TRP A 70 4.01 -0.47 -15.83
C TRP A 70 2.90 -1.45 -15.42
N LEU A 71 1.75 -1.42 -16.09
CA LEU A 71 0.69 -2.43 -15.95
C LEU A 71 0.81 -3.56 -16.97
N ASP A 72 1.64 -3.40 -18.01
CA ASP A 72 1.88 -4.45 -18.99
C ASP A 72 2.55 -5.65 -18.31
N PRO A 73 1.95 -6.85 -18.32
CA PRO A 73 2.58 -8.07 -17.81
C PRO A 73 3.93 -8.39 -18.48
N ALA A 74 4.16 -7.90 -19.70
CA ALA A 74 5.41 -8.04 -20.42
C ALA A 74 6.50 -7.03 -20.00
N ALA A 75 6.18 -6.03 -19.15
CA ALA A 75 7.14 -5.01 -18.69
C ALA A 75 8.38 -5.62 -18.01
N GLY A 76 8.27 -6.82 -17.47
CA GLY A 76 9.37 -7.59 -16.87
C GLY A 76 9.98 -8.66 -17.77
N GLY A 77 9.68 -8.70 -19.07
CA GLY A 77 10.10 -9.80 -19.95
C GLY A 77 9.53 -11.16 -19.55
N GLY A 78 8.38 -11.17 -18.88
CA GLY A 78 7.74 -12.37 -18.32
C GLY A 78 8.15 -12.70 -16.88
N ASP A 79 9.11 -11.99 -16.28
CA ASP A 79 9.44 -12.11 -14.85
C ASP A 79 8.56 -11.14 -14.02
N PRO A 80 7.68 -11.67 -13.13
CA PRO A 80 6.83 -10.84 -12.27
C PRO A 80 7.61 -9.89 -11.36
N LEU A 81 8.80 -10.27 -10.89
CA LEU A 81 9.61 -9.43 -10.02
C LEU A 81 10.26 -8.29 -10.81
N ALA A 82 10.67 -8.54 -12.05
CA ALA A 82 11.13 -7.49 -12.95
C ALA A 82 10.00 -6.50 -13.30
N ALA A 83 8.78 -6.99 -13.51
CA ALA A 83 7.61 -6.12 -13.72
C ALA A 83 7.31 -5.25 -12.48
N ALA A 84 7.41 -5.83 -11.28
CA ALA A 84 7.26 -5.08 -10.02
C ALA A 84 8.33 -3.99 -9.86
N ARG A 85 9.58 -4.25 -10.28
CA ARG A 85 10.65 -3.22 -10.30
C ARG A 85 10.37 -2.10 -11.30
N ALA A 86 9.92 -2.42 -12.51
CA ALA A 86 9.54 -1.41 -13.50
C ALA A 86 8.39 -0.52 -12.98
N LYS A 87 7.43 -1.11 -12.26
CA LYS A 87 6.38 -0.36 -11.57
C LYS A 87 6.92 0.53 -10.46
N ALA A 88 7.87 0.04 -9.66
CA ALA A 88 8.52 0.86 -8.63
C ALA A 88 9.31 2.03 -9.24
N ASP A 89 9.99 1.83 -10.38
CA ASP A 89 10.64 2.91 -11.12
C ASP A 89 9.64 4.01 -11.50
N ALA A 90 8.50 3.63 -12.10
CA ALA A 90 7.43 4.57 -12.45
C ALA A 90 6.85 5.27 -11.21
N ALA A 91 6.62 4.52 -10.13
CA ALA A 91 6.06 5.06 -8.90
C ALA A 91 6.97 6.12 -8.26
N PHE A 92 8.26 5.84 -8.13
CA PHE A 92 9.20 6.80 -7.55
C PHE A 92 9.52 7.98 -8.47
N GLU A 93 9.48 7.81 -9.79
CA GLU A 93 9.50 8.94 -10.70
C GLU A 93 8.29 9.86 -10.49
N PHE A 94 7.09 9.28 -10.37
CA PHE A 94 5.87 10.02 -10.10
C PHE A 94 5.93 10.73 -8.75
N PHE A 95 6.38 10.06 -7.68
CA PHE A 95 6.50 10.68 -6.35
C PHE A 95 7.47 11.86 -6.36
N ALA A 96 8.61 11.71 -7.02
CA ALA A 96 9.61 12.77 -7.16
C ALA A 96 9.07 13.96 -7.96
N LYS A 97 8.36 13.71 -9.05
CA LYS A 97 7.73 14.77 -9.86
C LYS A 97 6.59 15.45 -9.13
N LEU A 98 5.76 14.72 -8.38
CA LEU A 98 4.68 15.32 -7.60
C LEU A 98 5.19 16.09 -6.36
N GLY A 99 6.40 15.79 -5.88
CA GLY A 99 7.00 16.42 -4.70
C GLY A 99 6.33 15.99 -3.39
N VAL A 100 5.78 14.76 -3.34
CA VAL A 100 5.13 14.23 -2.12
C VAL A 100 6.13 13.58 -1.17
N PRO A 101 6.00 13.78 0.15
CA PRO A 101 6.92 13.21 1.13
C PRO A 101 6.68 11.73 1.42
N PHE A 102 5.51 11.18 1.06
CA PHE A 102 5.12 9.84 1.45
C PHE A 102 4.45 9.00 0.36
N PHE A 103 4.44 7.68 0.57
CA PHE A 103 3.59 6.71 -0.13
C PHE A 103 3.05 5.66 0.85
N CYS A 104 2.06 4.89 0.39
CA CYS A 104 1.44 3.78 1.13
C CYS A 104 1.27 2.56 0.21
N PHE A 105 1.37 1.33 0.74
CA PHE A 105 1.22 0.11 -0.07
C PHE A 105 0.55 -1.04 0.69
N HIS A 106 -0.13 -1.94 -0.04
CA HIS A 106 -0.32 -3.32 0.36
C HIS A 106 0.85 -4.18 -0.12
N ASP A 107 1.23 -5.20 0.64
CA ASP A 107 2.27 -6.16 0.23
C ASP A 107 2.10 -6.70 -1.20
N ARG A 108 0.87 -7.00 -1.61
CA ARG A 108 0.52 -7.47 -2.96
C ARG A 108 0.49 -6.37 -4.04
N ASP A 109 0.61 -5.10 -3.65
CA ASP A 109 0.72 -4.01 -4.61
C ASP A 109 2.13 -3.91 -5.18
N VAL A 110 3.11 -4.05 -4.29
CA VAL A 110 4.54 -3.84 -4.55
C VAL A 110 5.29 -5.12 -4.92
N ALA A 111 4.78 -6.29 -4.54
CA ALA A 111 5.42 -7.57 -4.81
C ALA A 111 4.43 -8.62 -5.33
N PRO A 112 4.82 -9.43 -6.32
CA PRO A 112 3.99 -10.53 -6.80
C PRO A 112 3.85 -11.63 -5.75
N ALA A 113 2.70 -12.30 -5.71
CA ALA A 113 2.58 -13.55 -4.98
C ALA A 113 3.47 -14.62 -5.64
N GLY A 114 4.02 -15.51 -4.81
CA GLY A 114 4.66 -16.75 -5.27
C GLY A 114 3.70 -17.94 -5.17
N ASP A 115 4.14 -19.10 -5.63
CA ASP A 115 3.40 -20.36 -5.53
C ASP A 115 3.29 -20.86 -4.08
N THR A 116 4.20 -20.39 -3.22
CA THR A 116 4.20 -20.67 -1.78
C THR A 116 4.22 -19.40 -0.96
N PHE A 117 3.87 -19.53 0.33
CA PHE A 117 4.01 -18.43 1.29
C PHE A 117 5.47 -17.95 1.39
N ALA A 118 6.42 -18.90 1.45
CA ALA A 118 7.85 -18.57 1.54
C ALA A 118 8.35 -17.79 0.32
N GLU A 119 7.91 -18.18 -0.88
CA GLU A 119 8.24 -17.45 -2.12
C GLU A 119 7.59 -16.07 -2.16
N SER A 120 6.34 -15.95 -1.72
CA SER A 120 5.66 -14.65 -1.59
C SER A 120 6.39 -13.71 -0.61
N CYS A 121 6.96 -14.27 0.47
CA CYS A 121 7.77 -13.51 1.42
C CYS A 121 9.09 -13.06 0.79
N ALA A 122 9.77 -13.95 0.08
CA ALA A 122 11.03 -13.66 -0.61
C ALA A 122 10.86 -12.57 -1.70
N HIS A 123 9.75 -12.58 -2.45
CA HIS A 123 9.44 -11.52 -3.40
C HIS A 123 9.21 -10.17 -2.71
N LEU A 124 8.46 -10.15 -1.60
CA LEU A 124 8.26 -8.93 -0.83
C LEU A 124 9.58 -8.41 -0.25
N ASP A 125 10.46 -9.29 0.21
CA ASP A 125 11.77 -8.90 0.74
C ASP A 125 12.66 -8.28 -0.33
N ALA A 126 12.74 -8.91 -1.50
CA ALA A 126 13.50 -8.40 -2.64
C ALA A 126 12.96 -7.05 -3.13
N MET A 127 11.63 -6.87 -3.13
CA MET A 127 11.05 -5.58 -3.45
C MET A 127 11.29 -4.54 -2.36
N ALA A 128 11.23 -4.90 -1.08
CA ALA A 128 11.54 -3.96 0.00
C ALA A 128 12.98 -3.43 -0.10
N GLU A 129 13.97 -4.27 -0.43
CA GLU A 129 15.34 -3.81 -0.69
C GLU A 129 15.39 -2.81 -1.84
N TYR A 130 14.65 -3.08 -2.92
CA TYR A 130 14.56 -2.19 -4.07
C TYR A 130 13.89 -0.85 -3.73
N LEU A 131 12.75 -0.88 -3.03
CA LEU A 131 12.04 0.32 -2.58
C LEU A 131 12.92 1.15 -1.63
N ALA A 132 13.69 0.52 -0.74
CA ALA A 132 14.60 1.23 0.17
C ALA A 132 15.64 2.06 -0.58
N ALA A 133 16.24 1.51 -1.65
CA ALA A 133 17.19 2.23 -2.48
C ALA A 133 16.54 3.45 -3.19
N HIS A 134 15.29 3.31 -3.62
CA HIS A 134 14.53 4.44 -4.17
C HIS A 134 14.20 5.50 -3.11
N MET A 135 13.81 5.09 -1.90
CA MET A 135 13.55 5.99 -0.77
C MET A 135 14.81 6.78 -0.40
N GLU A 136 15.97 6.14 -0.36
CA GLU A 136 17.26 6.82 -0.12
C GLU A 136 17.58 7.86 -1.20
N ARG A 137 17.39 7.49 -2.48
CA ARG A 137 17.68 8.38 -3.62
C ARG A 137 16.73 9.59 -3.72
N THR A 138 15.46 9.40 -3.35
CA THR A 138 14.41 10.41 -3.58
C THR A 138 14.02 11.18 -2.33
N GLY A 139 14.35 10.67 -1.14
CA GLY A 139 13.88 11.21 0.14
C GLY A 139 12.41 10.94 0.45
N VAL A 140 11.68 10.26 -0.45
CA VAL A 140 10.29 9.83 -0.23
C VAL A 140 10.28 8.74 0.84
N ARG A 141 9.32 8.78 1.76
CA ARG A 141 9.22 7.88 2.91
C ARG A 141 7.96 7.02 2.89
N LEU A 142 7.97 5.92 3.63
CA LEU A 142 6.78 5.11 3.83
C LEU A 142 5.91 5.72 4.92
N LEU A 143 4.66 6.10 4.61
CA LEU A 143 3.71 6.50 5.66
C LEU A 143 3.15 5.28 6.37
N TRP A 144 2.77 4.26 5.62
CA TRP A 144 2.36 2.97 6.16
C TRP A 144 2.40 1.86 5.11
N GLY A 145 2.65 0.64 5.58
CA GLY A 145 2.35 -0.60 4.86
C GLY A 145 1.13 -1.30 5.45
N THR A 146 0.56 -2.23 4.70
CA THR A 146 -0.55 -3.10 5.13
C THR A 146 -0.54 -4.41 4.35
N ALA A 147 -1.20 -5.45 4.86
CA ALA A 147 -1.38 -6.70 4.11
C ALA A 147 -2.69 -6.68 3.32
N ASN A 148 -2.66 -7.08 2.06
CA ASN A 148 -3.89 -7.36 1.31
C ASN A 148 -4.42 -8.74 1.72
N LEU A 149 -5.41 -8.72 2.63
CA LEU A 149 -6.10 -9.90 3.15
C LEU A 149 -7.52 -10.05 2.58
N PHE A 150 -7.77 -9.54 1.36
CA PHE A 150 -9.13 -9.46 0.83
C PHE A 150 -9.27 -9.81 -0.65
N SER A 151 -8.20 -9.72 -1.45
CA SER A 151 -8.24 -10.01 -2.89
C SER A 151 -8.11 -11.50 -3.21
N HIS A 152 -7.23 -12.23 -2.51
CA HIS A 152 -6.99 -13.64 -2.83
C HIS A 152 -8.22 -14.50 -2.47
N PRO A 153 -8.63 -15.48 -3.30
CA PRO A 153 -9.84 -16.31 -3.07
C PRO A 153 -9.89 -17.00 -1.70
N ARG A 154 -8.73 -17.31 -1.11
CA ARG A 154 -8.62 -17.86 0.25
C ARG A 154 -9.35 -17.03 1.33
N TYR A 155 -9.46 -15.71 1.11
CA TYR A 155 -10.07 -14.77 2.06
C TYR A 155 -11.57 -14.53 1.80
N ALA A 156 -12.21 -15.31 0.92
CA ALA A 156 -13.61 -15.12 0.55
C ALA A 156 -14.57 -15.12 1.76
N ALA A 157 -14.25 -15.86 2.82
CA ALA A 157 -15.04 -15.95 4.05
C ALA A 157 -14.39 -15.21 5.24
N GLY A 158 -13.53 -14.21 4.99
CA GLY A 158 -12.80 -13.48 6.02
C GLY A 158 -11.32 -13.83 6.08
N ALA A 159 -10.56 -13.08 6.87
CA ALA A 159 -9.14 -13.36 7.11
C ALA A 159 -8.91 -13.70 8.58
N ALA A 160 -8.94 -12.71 9.47
CA ALA A 160 -8.97 -12.93 10.90
C ALA A 160 -10.33 -13.45 11.39
N THR A 161 -11.42 -13.15 10.68
CA THR A 161 -12.76 -13.68 10.99
C THR A 161 -13.09 -14.97 10.25
N ASN A 162 -12.12 -15.58 9.55
CA ASN A 162 -12.42 -16.77 8.75
C ASN A 162 -12.85 -17.95 9.64
N PRO A 163 -13.90 -18.70 9.27
CA PRO A 163 -14.29 -19.92 9.97
C PRO A 163 -13.25 -21.05 9.86
N ASP A 164 -12.35 -21.00 8.88
CA ASP A 164 -11.21 -21.92 8.73
C ASP A 164 -9.97 -21.40 9.48
N PRO A 165 -9.48 -22.12 10.51
CA PRO A 165 -8.30 -21.71 11.27
C PRO A 165 -7.00 -21.68 10.45
N GLU A 166 -6.90 -22.41 9.33
CA GLU A 166 -5.72 -22.35 8.47
C GLU A 166 -5.65 -21.01 7.71
N VAL A 167 -6.79 -20.43 7.34
CA VAL A 167 -6.84 -19.10 6.72
C VAL A 167 -6.49 -18.02 7.74
N PHE A 168 -6.96 -18.14 8.99
CA PHE A 168 -6.53 -17.27 10.09
C PHE A 168 -5.01 -17.30 10.25
N ALA A 169 -4.42 -18.50 10.29
CA ALA A 169 -2.98 -18.67 10.46
C ALA A 169 -2.21 -18.03 9.29
N HIS A 170 -2.70 -18.20 8.06
CA HIS A 170 -2.11 -17.56 6.89
C HIS A 170 -2.18 -16.03 6.97
N ALA A 171 -3.35 -15.47 7.32
CA ALA A 171 -3.55 -14.03 7.49
C ALA A 171 -2.58 -13.45 8.53
N ALA A 172 -2.44 -14.14 9.67
CA ALA A 172 -1.54 -13.72 10.74
C ALA A 172 -0.08 -13.74 10.29
N ALA A 173 0.33 -14.77 9.53
CA ALA A 173 1.67 -14.87 8.97
C ALA A 173 1.94 -13.76 7.93
N GLN A 174 0.98 -13.46 7.05
CA GLN A 174 1.10 -12.40 6.05
C GLN A 174 1.21 -11.01 6.70
N VAL A 175 0.40 -10.72 7.72
CA VAL A 175 0.51 -9.46 8.49
C VAL A 175 1.84 -9.38 9.22
N ALA A 176 2.29 -10.46 9.84
CA ALA A 176 3.58 -10.47 10.52
C ALA A 176 4.73 -10.10 9.59
N HIS A 177 4.84 -10.78 8.44
CA HIS A 177 5.90 -10.51 7.46
C HIS A 177 5.79 -9.09 6.87
N CYS A 178 4.57 -8.64 6.55
CA CYS A 178 4.35 -7.29 6.02
C CYS A 178 4.67 -6.19 7.05
N LEU A 179 4.38 -6.42 8.33
CA LEU A 179 4.73 -5.50 9.42
C LEU A 179 6.25 -5.42 9.62
N GLU A 180 6.97 -6.55 9.53
CA GLU A 180 8.44 -6.58 9.56
C GLU A 180 9.05 -5.80 8.38
N VAL A 181 8.49 -5.95 7.18
CA VAL A 181 8.90 -5.17 5.99
C VAL A 181 8.60 -3.68 6.16
N THR A 182 7.42 -3.34 6.70
CA THR A 182 7.05 -1.95 7.01
C THR A 182 8.02 -1.33 8.00
N HIS A 183 8.41 -2.09 9.04
CA HIS A 183 9.40 -1.65 10.02
C HIS A 183 10.78 -1.42 9.39
N ARG A 184 11.27 -2.36 8.57
CA ARG A 184 12.54 -2.24 7.83
C ARG A 184 12.59 -1.01 6.92
N LEU A 185 11.47 -0.66 6.30
CA LEU A 185 11.33 0.53 5.45
C LEU A 185 11.09 1.83 6.24
N GLY A 186 11.06 1.78 7.57
CA GLY A 186 10.84 2.96 8.40
C GLY A 186 9.42 3.53 8.28
N GLY A 187 8.42 2.68 8.06
CA GLY A 187 7.02 3.08 7.99
C GLY A 187 6.57 3.80 9.26
N ALA A 188 5.88 4.94 9.12
CA ALA A 188 5.41 5.71 10.27
C ALA A 188 4.23 5.03 10.99
N ASN A 189 3.45 4.21 10.29
CA ASN A 189 2.29 3.48 10.81
C ASN A 189 2.16 2.12 10.12
N TYR A 190 1.27 1.28 10.63
CA TYR A 190 0.80 0.06 9.97
C TYR A 190 -0.72 0.01 10.02
N VAL A 191 -1.35 -0.21 8.87
CA VAL A 191 -2.82 -0.15 8.73
C VAL A 191 -3.41 -1.55 8.78
N LEU A 192 -4.63 -1.65 9.32
CA LEU A 192 -5.48 -2.83 9.29
C LEU A 192 -6.85 -2.39 8.74
N TRP A 193 -7.10 -2.67 7.46
CA TRP A 193 -8.40 -2.50 6.84
C TRP A 193 -9.07 -3.87 6.67
N GLY A 194 -10.22 -4.04 7.32
CA GLY A 194 -10.94 -5.31 7.38
C GLY A 194 -11.80 -5.59 6.15
N GLY A 195 -11.21 -5.60 4.94
CA GLY A 195 -11.98 -5.72 3.69
C GLY A 195 -12.85 -6.98 3.57
N ARG A 196 -12.53 -8.07 4.29
CA ARG A 196 -13.37 -9.28 4.39
C ARG A 196 -13.78 -9.60 5.83
N GLU A 197 -13.44 -8.73 6.78
CA GLU A 197 -13.67 -8.95 8.21
C GLU A 197 -15.11 -8.53 8.55
N GLY A 198 -16.06 -9.35 8.10
CA GLY A 198 -17.49 -9.13 8.20
C GLY A 198 -18.23 -10.35 7.63
N TYR A 199 -19.51 -10.18 7.31
CA TYR A 199 -20.34 -11.28 6.82
C TYR A 199 -21.22 -10.85 5.65
N GLU A 200 -21.53 -11.79 4.76
CA GLU A 200 -22.52 -11.62 3.69
C GLU A 200 -23.93 -11.97 4.17
N THR A 201 -24.06 -12.95 5.08
CA THR A 201 -25.35 -13.36 5.67
C THR A 201 -25.21 -13.80 7.11
N LEU A 202 -26.13 -13.36 7.97
CA LEU A 202 -26.16 -13.79 9.38
C LEU A 202 -26.50 -15.27 9.57
N LEU A 203 -27.01 -15.95 8.54
CA LEU A 203 -27.49 -17.33 8.67
C LEU A 203 -26.36 -18.35 8.87
N ASN A 204 -25.14 -18.03 8.45
CA ASN A 204 -23.97 -18.90 8.56
C ASN A 204 -22.81 -18.25 9.33
N THR A 205 -23.05 -17.11 9.97
CA THR A 205 -22.06 -16.34 10.72
C THR A 205 -22.33 -16.45 12.21
N ASP A 206 -21.27 -16.62 13.00
CA ASP A 206 -21.30 -16.45 14.45
C ASP A 206 -20.53 -15.17 14.78
N PRO A 207 -21.21 -14.01 14.88
CA PRO A 207 -20.53 -12.72 15.08
C PRO A 207 -19.75 -12.69 16.38
N GLY A 208 -20.25 -13.35 17.43
CA GLY A 208 -19.56 -13.38 18.72
C GLY A 208 -18.22 -14.12 18.64
N ARG A 209 -18.16 -15.21 17.88
CA ARG A 209 -16.91 -15.94 17.62
C ARG A 209 -15.96 -15.12 16.73
N GLU A 210 -16.47 -14.56 15.64
CA GLU A 210 -15.66 -13.82 14.68
C GLU A 210 -15.07 -12.54 15.27
N GLU A 211 -15.84 -11.79 16.07
CA GLU A 211 -15.33 -10.63 16.81
C GLU A 211 -14.26 -11.03 17.82
N ALA A 212 -14.41 -12.18 18.50
CA ALA A 212 -13.40 -12.69 19.43
C ALA A 212 -12.10 -13.12 18.69
N GLN A 213 -12.22 -13.70 17.49
CA GLN A 213 -11.08 -14.04 16.64
C GLN A 213 -10.36 -12.78 16.15
N LEU A 214 -11.10 -11.78 15.65
CA LEU A 214 -10.54 -10.50 15.24
C LEU A 214 -9.86 -9.79 16.42
N ALA A 215 -10.48 -9.78 17.60
CA ALA A 215 -9.85 -9.24 18.80
C ALA A 215 -8.53 -9.96 19.12
N ARG A 216 -8.49 -11.30 19.05
CA ARG A 216 -7.24 -12.06 19.26
C ARG A 216 -6.20 -11.74 18.20
N PHE A 217 -6.61 -11.59 16.94
CA PHE A 217 -5.74 -11.20 15.84
C PHE A 217 -5.08 -9.84 16.10
N LEU A 218 -5.86 -8.82 16.48
CA LEU A 218 -5.34 -7.49 16.82
C LEU A 218 -4.33 -7.55 17.98
N HIS A 219 -4.57 -8.39 18.99
CA HIS A 219 -3.60 -8.61 20.06
C HIS A 219 -2.29 -9.20 19.52
N LEU A 220 -2.35 -10.20 18.64
CA LEU A 220 -1.15 -10.80 18.04
C LEU A 220 -0.36 -9.79 17.20
N VAL A 221 -1.03 -8.91 16.45
CA VAL A 221 -0.37 -7.84 15.68
C VAL A 221 0.37 -6.88 16.62
N VAL A 222 -0.27 -6.45 17.71
CA VAL A 222 0.34 -5.54 18.69
C VAL A 222 1.48 -6.22 19.47
N GLU A 223 1.29 -7.46 19.91
CA GLU A 223 2.35 -8.29 20.52
C GLU A 223 3.56 -8.38 19.59
N HIS A 224 3.32 -8.62 18.30
CA HIS A 224 4.39 -8.72 17.31
C HIS A 224 5.08 -7.39 17.02
N LYS A 225 4.32 -6.29 16.89
CA LYS A 225 4.84 -4.91 16.80
C LYS A 225 5.87 -4.65 17.89
N HIS A 226 5.51 -4.94 19.15
CA HIS A 226 6.41 -4.72 20.28
C HIS A 226 7.60 -5.67 20.25
N ARG A 227 7.39 -6.93 19.87
CA ARG A 227 8.46 -7.94 19.73
C ARG A 227 9.56 -7.51 18.74
N ILE A 228 9.20 -6.84 17.65
CA ILE A 228 10.17 -6.37 16.64
C ILE A 228 10.65 -4.94 16.86
N GLY A 229 10.13 -4.23 17.86
CA GLY A 229 10.48 -2.83 18.12
C GLY A 229 9.89 -1.83 17.11
N PHE A 230 8.74 -2.15 16.50
CA PHE A 230 8.04 -1.19 15.64
C PHE A 230 7.35 -0.12 16.50
N GLU A 231 7.81 1.12 16.39
CA GLU A 231 7.28 2.27 17.16
C GLU A 231 6.07 2.94 16.48
N GLY A 232 5.84 2.68 15.19
CA GLY A 232 4.75 3.31 14.42
C GLY A 232 3.36 2.94 14.94
N THR A 233 2.37 3.79 14.68
CA THR A 233 0.99 3.57 15.18
C THR A 233 0.33 2.41 14.43
N ILE A 234 -0.41 1.54 15.13
CA ILE A 234 -1.35 0.61 14.46
C ILE A 234 -2.66 1.34 14.24
N LEU A 235 -3.13 1.37 13.00
CA LEU A 235 -4.34 2.06 12.59
C LEU A 235 -5.40 1.04 12.16
N ILE A 236 -6.62 1.21 12.64
CA ILE A 236 -7.79 0.50 12.11
C ILE A 236 -8.49 1.46 11.15
N GLU A 237 -8.80 1.00 9.94
CA GLU A 237 -9.52 1.78 8.93
C GLU A 237 -10.99 1.34 8.89
N PRO A 238 -11.93 2.10 9.47
CA PRO A 238 -13.32 1.69 9.52
C PRO A 238 -14.00 1.85 8.16
N LYS A 239 -14.76 0.83 7.74
CA LYS A 239 -15.70 0.90 6.61
C LYS A 239 -16.98 0.15 6.98
N PRO A 240 -18.18 0.68 6.71
CA PRO A 240 -19.42 0.04 7.18
C PRO A 240 -19.80 -1.22 6.38
N HIS A 241 -19.46 -1.29 5.10
CA HIS A 241 -19.75 -2.40 4.20
C HIS A 241 -18.97 -2.27 2.89
N GLU A 242 -19.13 -3.24 1.98
CA GLU A 242 -18.47 -3.38 0.67
C GLU A 242 -16.97 -3.74 0.77
N PRO A 243 -16.56 -4.93 0.29
CA PRO A 243 -17.37 -5.93 -0.40
C PRO A 243 -18.45 -6.59 0.47
#